data_AF-A0A953TU29-F1
#
_entry.id   AF-A0A953TU29-F1
#
_cell.length_a   1.000
_cell.length_b   1.000
_cell.length_c   1.000
_cell.angle_alpha   90.00
_cell.angle_beta   90.00
_cell.angle_gamma   90.00
#
_symmetry.space_group_name_H-M   'P 1'
#
loop_
_entity.id
_entity.type
_entity.pdbx_description
1 polymer ?
#
loop_
_entity_poly.entity_id
_entity_poly.type
_entity_poly.pdbx_seq_one_letter_code
_entity_poly.pdbx_strand_id
1 'polypeptide(L)' 'MSKGFTHARLACGCRITFREGVEGSPVTVVVDEKSPACTMPLHVRNLPLFDYREALRPSTRVGPPGEEEFEEEG' A
#
# COMPACT_ATOMS: atom_id res chain seq x y z
N MET A 1 2.41 -17.21 -6.06
CA MET A 1 1.77 -16.15 -6.86
C MET A 1 0.94 -16.77 -7.96
N SER A 2 -0.38 -16.81 -7.81
CA SER A 2 -1.30 -17.71 -8.55
C SER A 2 -1.76 -17.22 -9.94
N LYS A 3 -1.15 -16.17 -10.53
CA LYS A 3 -1.50 -15.68 -11.87
C LYS A 3 -0.32 -15.40 -12.82
N GLY A 4 0.92 -15.80 -12.46
CA GLY A 4 2.09 -15.66 -13.33
C GLY A 4 2.63 -14.22 -13.54
N PHE A 5 1.96 -13.20 -13.01
CA PHE A 5 2.48 -11.83 -13.02
C PHE A 5 3.68 -11.70 -12.08
N THR A 6 4.81 -11.28 -12.61
CA THR A 6 6.07 -11.08 -11.85
C THR A 6 6.37 -9.62 -11.57
N HIS A 7 5.76 -8.71 -12.34
CA HIS A 7 6.00 -7.27 -12.28
C HIS A 7 4.76 -6.47 -12.66
N ALA A 8 4.75 -5.19 -12.27
CA ALA A 8 3.77 -4.21 -12.73
C ALA A 8 4.43 -2.82 -12.84
N ARG A 9 3.71 -1.84 -13.41
CA ARG A 9 4.16 -0.45 -13.52
C ARG A 9 3.21 0.46 -12.74
N LEU A 10 3.79 1.39 -11.98
CA LEU A 10 3.06 2.48 -11.34
C LEU A 10 2.80 3.61 -12.33
N ALA A 11 1.86 4.50 -12.00
CA ALA A 11 1.56 5.69 -12.81
C ALA A 11 2.78 6.61 -13.02
N CYS A 12 3.70 6.66 -12.05
CA CYS A 12 4.96 7.41 -12.18
C CYS A 12 6.02 6.72 -13.07
N GLY A 13 5.69 5.58 -13.67
CA GLY A 13 6.56 4.78 -14.53
C GLY A 13 7.48 3.79 -13.80
N CYS A 14 7.62 3.86 -12.46
CA CYS A 14 8.42 2.89 -11.72
C CYS A 14 7.90 1.46 -11.92
N ARG A 15 8.82 0.51 -12.07
CA ARG A 15 8.52 -0.92 -12.10
C ARG A 15 8.49 -1.45 -10.67
N ILE A 16 7.50 -2.28 -10.36
CA ILE A 16 7.39 -2.99 -9.10
C ILE A 16 7.49 -4.49 -9.33
N THR A 17 7.93 -5.20 -8.30
CA THR A 17 7.90 -6.67 -8.24
C THR A 17 7.21 -7.12 -6.96
N PHE A 18 6.84 -8.39 -6.93
CA PHE A 18 6.17 -9.04 -5.83
C PHE A 18 7.16 -10.00 -5.18
N ARG A 19 7.35 -9.88 -3.87
CA ARG A 19 8.16 -10.80 -3.08
C ARG A 19 7.26 -11.66 -2.22
N GLU A 20 7.79 -12.83 -1.84
CA GLU A 20 7.20 -13.59 -0.74
C GLU A 20 7.16 -12.69 0.50
N GLY A 21 6.00 -12.63 1.12
CA GLY A 21 5.79 -11.79 2.29
C GLY A 21 6.11 -12.52 3.58
N VAL A 22 5.51 -12.05 4.68
CA VAL A 22 5.71 -12.59 6.03
C VAL A 22 4.36 -13.01 6.62
N GLU A 23 4.37 -13.62 7.81
CA GLU A 23 3.14 -13.94 8.53
C GLU A 23 2.25 -12.69 8.66
N GLY A 24 0.97 -12.83 8.29
CA GLY A 24 0.02 -11.72 8.25
C GLY A 24 0.12 -10.81 7.02
N SER A 25 1.09 -10.98 6.11
CA SER A 25 1.13 -10.29 4.81
C SER A 25 1.76 -11.19 3.76
N PRO A 26 1.00 -12.00 2.99
CA PRO A 26 1.55 -13.05 2.13
C PRO A 26 2.38 -12.53 0.94
N VAL A 27 2.27 -11.24 0.63
CA VAL A 27 2.99 -10.59 -0.47
C VAL A 27 3.53 -9.25 0.00
N THR A 28 4.77 -8.94 -0.38
CA THR A 28 5.33 -7.59 -0.26
C THR A 28 5.54 -7.02 -1.66
N VAL A 29 4.98 -5.84 -1.93
CA VAL A 29 5.20 -5.12 -3.19
C VAL A 29 6.36 -4.17 -3.01
N VAL A 30 7.37 -4.26 -3.87
CA VAL A 30 8.55 -3.40 -3.79
C VAL A 30 8.82 -2.69 -5.11
N VAL A 31 9.44 -1.51 -5.05
CA VAL A 31 10.04 -0.88 -6.23
C VAL A 31 11.22 -1.72 -6.71
N ASP A 32 11.10 -2.25 -7.91
CA ASP A 32 12.16 -3.00 -8.58
C ASP A 32 13.12 -2.05 -9.32
N GLU A 33 12.56 -1.09 -10.05
CA GLU A 33 13.30 -0.09 -10.81
C GLU A 33 12.61 1.28 -10.74
N LYS A 34 13.38 2.32 -10.38
CA LYS A 34 12.90 3.70 -10.41
C LYS A 34 12.94 4.22 -11.84
N SER A 35 11.80 4.69 -12.34
CA SER A 35 11.75 5.35 -13.65
C SER A 35 12.48 6.70 -13.61
N PRO A 36 13.19 7.10 -14.67
CA PRO A 36 13.77 8.44 -14.78
C PRO A 36 12.72 9.55 -14.80
N ALA A 37 11.47 9.24 -15.17
CA ALA A 37 10.35 10.18 -15.14
C ALA A 37 9.71 10.32 -13.74
N CYS A 38 10.09 9.49 -12.77
CA CYS A 38 9.50 9.50 -11.43
C CYS A 38 10.07 10.64 -10.57
N THR A 39 9.26 11.68 -10.35
CA THR A 39 9.60 12.82 -9.48
C THR A 39 9.42 12.54 -7.99
N MET A 40 8.79 11.42 -7.61
CA MET A 40 8.59 11.05 -6.20
C MET A 40 9.95 10.73 -5.55
N PRO A 41 10.42 11.52 -4.58
CA PRO A 41 11.76 11.33 -3.98
C PRO A 41 11.82 10.04 -3.15
N LEU A 42 10.69 9.61 -2.60
CA LEU A 42 10.60 8.42 -1.76
C LEU A 42 10.82 7.13 -2.57
N HIS A 43 10.39 7.08 -3.83
CA HIS A 43 10.57 5.88 -4.66
C HIS A 43 12.05 5.63 -4.94
N VAL A 44 12.57 4.58 -4.31
CA VAL A 44 13.93 4.06 -4.48
C VAL A 44 13.87 2.54 -4.62
N ARG A 45 14.91 1.93 -5.20
CA ARG A 45 14.97 0.47 -5.37
C ARG A 45 14.84 -0.25 -4.02
N ASN A 46 14.12 -1.36 -4.00
CA ASN A 46 13.77 -2.17 -2.84
C ASN A 46 12.85 -1.50 -1.81
N LEU A 47 12.34 -0.30 -2.06
CA LEU A 47 11.35 0.32 -1.18
C LEU A 47 10.07 -0.54 -1.15
N PRO A 48 9.59 -0.97 0.02
CA PRO A 48 8.28 -1.59 0.15
C PRO A 48 7.18 -0.53 -0.01
N LEU A 49 6.25 -0.79 -0.93
CA LEU A 49 5.11 0.08 -1.21
C LEU A 49 3.82 -0.42 -0.57
N PHE A 50 3.73 -1.73 -0.32
CA PHE A 50 2.56 -2.35 0.26
C PHE A 50 2.97 -3.43 1.25
N ASP A 51 2.43 -3.32 2.46
CA ASP A 51 2.40 -4.34 3.50
C ASP A 51 0.93 -4.49 3.95
N TYR A 52 0.39 -5.69 3.88
CA TYR A 52 -1.02 -5.93 4.18
C TYR A 52 -1.37 -5.63 5.64
N ARG A 53 -0.43 -5.85 6.57
CA ARG A 53 -0.65 -5.57 8.00
C ARG A 53 -0.78 -4.09 8.24
N GLU A 54 0.09 -3.31 7.58
CA GLU A 54 0.06 -1.85 7.62
C GLU A 54 -1.24 -1.31 7.04
N ALA A 55 -1.78 -1.92 5.99
CA ALA A 55 -3.07 -1.52 5.40
C ALA A 55 -4.27 -1.78 6.32
N LEU A 56 -4.16 -2.73 7.26
CA LEU A 56 -5.21 -3.03 8.23
C LEU A 56 -5.08 -2.25 9.54
N ARG A 57 -4.01 -1.46 9.72
CA ARG A 57 -3.86 -0.69 10.96
C ARG A 57 -4.95 0.38 11.07
N PRO A 58 -5.43 0.69 12.29
CA PRO A 58 -6.31 1.83 12.50
C PRO A 58 -5.70 3.14 11.97
N SER A 59 -6.52 3.98 11.33
CA SER A 59 -6.07 5.29 10.85
C SER A 59 -5.57 6.15 12.01
N THR A 60 -4.38 6.73 11.87
CA THR A 60 -3.84 7.73 12.80
C THR A 60 -4.30 9.15 12.47
N ARG A 61 -4.99 9.34 11.34
CA ARG A 61 -5.57 10.63 10.98
C ARG A 61 -6.85 10.84 11.78
N VAL A 62 -7.02 12.04 12.34
CA VAL A 62 -8.29 12.47 12.94
C VAL A 62 -9.37 12.31 11.88
N GLY A 63 -10.31 11.41 12.13
CA GLY A 63 -11.49 11.22 11.30
C GLY A 63 -12.47 12.39 11.45
N PRO A 64 -13.49 12.48 10.60
CA PRO A 64 -14.65 13.30 10.93
C PRO A 64 -15.15 12.92 12.34
N PRO A 65 -15.76 13.87 13.08
CA PRO A 65 -16.43 13.53 14.33
C PRO A 65 -17.38 12.36 14.06
N GLY A 66 -17.35 11.35 14.95
CA GLY A 66 -18.26 10.22 14.85
C GLY A 66 -19.69 10.72 14.83
N GLU A 67 -20.56 10.05 14.06
CA GLU A 67 -22.00 10.28 14.16
C GLU A 67 -22.40 9.99 15.61
N GLU A 68 -22.90 11.01 16.31
CA GLU A 68 -23.46 10.84 17.64
C GLU A 68 -24.71 9.97 17.51
N GLU A 69 -24.82 8.94 18.34
CA GLU A 69 -26.02 8.11 18.41
C GLU A 69 -27.17 9.03 18.87
N PHE A 70 -28.13 9.34 17.99
CA PHE A 70 -29.29 10.13 18.37
C PHE A 70 -30.24 9.22 19.17
N GLU A 71 -30.52 9.57 20.41
CA GLU A 71 -31.63 8.96 21.15
C GLU A 71 -32.95 9.48 20.54
N GLU A 72 -33.77 8.60 19.94
CA GLU A 72 -35.15 8.95 19.62
C GLU A 72 -35.94 9.11 20.93
N GLU A 73 -36.35 10.33 21.26
CA GLU A 73 -37.38 10.56 22.28
C GLU A 73 -38.72 10.00 21.78
N GLY A 74 -39.22 8.97 22.46
CA GLY A 74 -40.48 8.27 22.14
C GLY A 74 -41.76 8.96 22.59
#